data_AF-A0A3B9YEK7-F1
#
_entry.id   AF-A0A3B9YEK7-F1
#
_cell.length_a   1.000
_cell.length_b   1.000
_cell.length_c   1.000
_cell.angle_alpha   90.00
_cell.angle_beta   90.00
_cell.angle_gamma   90.00
#
_symmetry.space_group_name_H-M   'P 1'
#
loop_
_entity.id
_entity.type
_entity.pdbx_description
1 polymer ?
#
loop_
_entity_poly.entity_id
_entity_poly.type
_entity_poly.pdbx_seq_one_letter_code
_entity_poly.pdbx_strand_id
1 'polypeptide(L)'
;ELVLSTPAARRAGLKKAATGKVQLNAGLAGSEYRAVLKADIDPIKAWYELAGDFVVRASGRLDRALKTASLSHELRVSAKVRRFEDLVAFLHGTDYAVPAPIHILKGPLSLALESRGDPHSDAQAVHYAFTSDLASPPQRLDLRASGDLRVSSAWTPQRSYEHAGELVLKEVALELPRLEIGGGPNVFIDKRIKTAGAMPSPPAAGKAPAARLGGRSLPLRSRLVLKTEKPLILLSNLIKGPVPAALDMSTTYPPVEAAGRISIGRFDVELFRRSATIDHLNLTRASGGKDVALEGLIRYKAPAAEISILILGTAAKPRIEFSSVPPMKREDIIALLIFGKSPDELDSGQTASVSNTGAALQNRAFDLASLYLFGTTPIERVGYDPATKTASVKLRLPGGARLEIGSDFEKSRELRLRKQLGAHWAIQSEVSDQGQQSMSAATFLEWFIRY
;
A
#
# COMPACT_ATOMS: atom_id res chain seq x y z
N GLU A 1 24.48 -8.14 -39.78
CA GLU A 1 23.20 -8.43 -39.10
C GLU A 1 23.51 -9.23 -37.85
N LEU A 2 23.08 -8.77 -36.68
CA LEU A 2 23.33 -9.46 -35.41
C LEU A 2 22.04 -10.15 -34.98
N VAL A 3 22.08 -11.48 -34.83
CA VAL A 3 20.96 -12.26 -34.27
C VAL A 3 21.31 -12.59 -32.82
N LEU A 4 20.68 -11.88 -31.89
CA LEU A 4 20.82 -12.15 -30.46
C LEU A 4 19.77 -13.20 -30.05
N SER A 5 20.18 -14.20 -29.25
CA SER A 5 19.28 -15.18 -28.62
C SER A 5 19.62 -15.28 -27.14
N THR A 6 18.70 -14.93 -26.24
CA THR A 6 18.93 -15.07 -24.79
C THR A 6 18.46 -16.44 -24.29
N PRO A 7 19.06 -17.01 -23.22
CA PRO A 7 18.58 -18.26 -22.63
C PRO A 7 17.11 -18.19 -22.19
N ALA A 8 16.68 -17.03 -21.68
CA ALA A 8 15.29 -16.77 -21.33
C ALA A 8 14.36 -16.81 -22.56
N ALA A 9 14.79 -16.23 -23.69
CA ALA A 9 14.05 -16.29 -24.95
C ALA A 9 13.94 -17.73 -25.49
N ARG A 10 15.00 -18.54 -25.37
CA ARG A 10 14.96 -19.97 -25.75
C ARG A 10 14.00 -20.77 -24.87
N ARG A 11 14.00 -20.55 -23.55
CA ARG A 11 13.04 -21.18 -22.63
C ARG A 11 11.60 -20.77 -22.91
N ALA A 12 11.39 -19.54 -23.39
CA ALA A 12 10.09 -19.04 -23.82
C ALA A 12 9.70 -19.44 -25.27
N GLY A 13 10.43 -20.37 -25.90
CA GLY A 13 10.13 -20.87 -27.25
C GLY A 13 10.38 -19.88 -28.39
N LEU A 14 11.17 -18.83 -28.17
CA LEU A 14 11.40 -17.77 -29.16
C LEU A 14 12.55 -18.13 -30.10
N LYS A 15 12.24 -18.33 -31.39
CA LYS A 15 13.21 -18.71 -32.44
C LYS A 15 14.12 -17.56 -32.91
N LYS A 16 13.72 -16.30 -32.72
CA LYS A 16 14.55 -15.10 -32.96
C LYS A 16 14.28 -14.09 -31.84
N ALA A 17 15.32 -13.58 -31.18
CA ALA A 17 15.13 -12.67 -30.05
C ALA A 17 15.42 -11.20 -30.39
N ALA A 18 16.15 -10.87 -31.45
CA ALA A 18 16.25 -9.52 -32.02
C ALA A 18 17.02 -9.54 -33.35
N THR A 19 16.73 -8.58 -34.24
CA THR A 19 17.58 -8.20 -35.37
C THR A 19 18.12 -6.80 -35.13
N GLY A 20 19.35 -6.53 -35.57
CA GLY A 20 19.96 -5.22 -35.40
C GLY A 20 21.07 -4.95 -36.40
N LYS A 21 21.40 -3.67 -36.54
CA LYS A 21 22.48 -3.16 -37.37
C LYS A 21 23.63 -2.70 -36.48
N VAL A 22 24.85 -3.03 -36.87
CA VAL A 22 26.07 -2.52 -36.22
C VAL A 22 26.91 -1.83 -37.28
N GLN A 23 27.28 -0.58 -37.03
CA GLN A 23 28.14 0.22 -37.90
C GLN A 23 29.38 0.64 -37.13
N LEU A 24 30.56 0.38 -37.71
CA LEU A 24 31.83 0.83 -37.17
C LEU A 24 32.46 1.82 -38.15
N ASN A 25 32.62 3.06 -37.73
CA ASN A 25 33.34 4.08 -38.48
C ASN A 25 34.63 4.40 -37.74
N ALA A 26 35.77 4.05 -38.32
CA ALA A 26 37.09 4.33 -37.75
C ALA A 26 37.93 5.17 -38.73
N GLY A 27 38.62 6.18 -38.21
CA GLY A 27 39.52 7.05 -38.97
C GLY A 27 40.82 7.28 -38.22
N LEU A 28 41.91 7.43 -38.99
CA LEU A 28 43.24 7.77 -38.50
C LEU A 28 43.67 9.11 -39.08
N ALA A 29 44.21 9.99 -38.25
CA ALA A 29 44.83 11.26 -38.65
C ALA A 29 46.20 11.36 -37.97
N GLY A 30 47.25 10.91 -38.66
CA GLY A 30 48.58 10.75 -38.05
C GLY A 30 48.56 9.69 -36.94
N SER A 31 48.98 10.07 -35.73
CA SER A 31 48.93 9.20 -34.55
C SER A 31 47.57 9.19 -33.83
N GLU A 32 46.63 10.05 -34.24
CA GLU A 32 45.30 10.13 -33.61
C GLU A 32 44.33 9.14 -34.26
N TYR A 33 43.51 8.49 -33.44
CA TYR A 33 42.40 7.66 -33.90
C TYR A 33 41.07 8.20 -33.40
N ARG A 34 40.02 8.02 -34.23
CA ARG A 34 38.62 8.21 -33.85
C ARG A 34 37.83 7.00 -34.33
N ALA A 35 37.11 6.34 -33.44
CA ALA A 35 36.23 5.23 -33.75
C ALA A 35 34.83 5.50 -33.18
N VAL A 36 33.81 5.27 -33.99
CA VAL A 36 32.40 5.34 -33.60
C VAL A 36 31.76 3.99 -33.91
N LEU A 37 31.34 3.29 -32.87
CA LEU A 37 30.54 2.07 -32.96
C LEU A 37 29.08 2.46 -32.70
N LYS A 38 28.19 2.22 -33.66
CA LYS A 38 26.74 2.33 -33.49
C LYS A 38 26.12 0.95 -33.56
N ALA A 39 25.22 0.64 -32.64
CA ALA A 39 24.42 -0.57 -32.65
C ALA A 39 22.95 -0.19 -32.44
N ASP A 40 22.10 -0.59 -33.39
CA ASP A 40 20.67 -0.33 -33.39
C ASP A 40 19.92 -1.67 -33.34
N ILE A 41 18.94 -1.81 -32.47
CA ILE A 41 18.10 -3.00 -32.32
C ILE A 41 16.70 -2.69 -32.84
N ASP A 42 16.24 -3.44 -33.84
CA ASP A 42 14.91 -3.33 -34.42
C ASP A 42 13.84 -3.97 -33.51
N PRO A 43 12.58 -3.50 -33.54
CA PRO A 43 11.49 -4.06 -32.75
C PRO A 43 11.30 -5.57 -32.97
N ILE A 44 11.26 -6.32 -31.86
CA ILE A 44 11.34 -7.79 -31.89
C ILE A 44 9.99 -8.46 -32.23
N LYS A 45 8.85 -7.94 -31.75
CA LYS A 45 7.53 -8.60 -31.87
C LYS A 45 6.36 -7.65 -32.05
N ALA A 46 5.22 -8.22 -32.45
CA ALA A 46 3.96 -7.50 -32.62
C ALA A 46 3.38 -6.91 -31.31
N TRP A 47 3.60 -7.56 -30.15
CA TRP A 47 2.98 -7.14 -28.88
C TRP A 47 3.91 -6.37 -27.93
N TYR A 48 5.24 -6.52 -28.08
CA TYR A 48 6.23 -5.66 -27.44
C TYR A 48 7.29 -5.20 -28.43
N GLU A 49 7.64 -3.92 -28.32
CA GLU A 49 8.68 -3.26 -29.09
C GLU A 49 9.83 -2.98 -28.14
N LEU A 50 10.93 -3.71 -28.32
CA LEU A 50 12.21 -3.33 -27.71
C LEU A 50 13.03 -2.69 -28.81
N ALA A 51 13.37 -1.43 -28.65
CA ALA A 51 14.29 -0.72 -29.51
C ALA A 51 15.44 -0.20 -28.66
N GLY A 52 16.64 -0.15 -29.22
CA GLY A 52 17.78 0.40 -28.52
C GLY A 52 18.84 0.90 -29.47
N ASP A 53 19.37 2.06 -29.14
CA ASP A 53 20.47 2.71 -29.84
C ASP A 53 21.65 2.78 -28.88
N PHE A 54 22.79 2.25 -29.30
CA PHE A 54 24.02 2.28 -28.53
C PHE A 54 25.14 2.88 -29.38
N VAL A 55 25.69 4.00 -28.92
CA VAL A 55 26.78 4.71 -29.58
C VAL A 55 27.97 4.75 -28.65
N VAL A 56 29.08 4.14 -29.06
CA VAL A 56 30.38 4.26 -28.38
C VAL A 56 31.30 5.08 -29.26
N ARG A 57 31.90 6.13 -28.68
CA ARG A 57 32.92 6.95 -29.32
C ARG A 57 34.23 6.72 -28.56
N ALA A 58 35.24 6.25 -29.26
CA ALA A 58 36.60 6.11 -28.75
C ALA A 58 37.52 7.05 -29.52
N SER A 59 38.34 7.80 -28.82
CA SER A 59 39.37 8.65 -29.42
C SER A 59 40.63 8.64 -28.58
N GLY A 60 41.79 8.80 -29.20
CA GLY A 60 43.06 8.81 -28.48
C GLY A 60 44.24 8.83 -29.44
N ARG A 61 45.45 8.64 -28.89
CA ARG A 61 46.66 8.52 -29.70
C ARG A 61 47.21 7.10 -29.66
N LEU A 62 47.61 6.55 -30.80
CA LEU A 62 48.12 5.18 -30.93
C LEU A 62 49.39 4.94 -30.09
N ASP A 63 50.26 5.95 -29.99
CA ASP A 63 51.50 5.89 -29.19
C ASP A 63 51.24 5.80 -27.68
N ARG A 64 50.02 6.12 -27.24
CA ARG A 64 49.60 6.12 -25.83
C ARG A 64 48.18 5.57 -25.68
N ALA A 65 47.82 4.57 -26.48
CA ALA A 65 46.43 4.15 -26.69
C ALA A 65 45.68 3.86 -25.38
N LEU A 66 46.33 3.26 -24.38
CA LEU A 66 45.68 2.94 -23.10
C LEU A 66 45.64 4.10 -22.10
N LYS A 67 46.51 5.11 -22.23
CA LYS A 67 46.61 6.23 -21.27
C LYS A 67 45.87 7.48 -21.72
N THR A 68 45.58 7.59 -23.02
CA THR A 68 44.97 8.78 -23.64
C THR A 68 43.66 8.46 -24.34
N ALA A 69 43.18 7.22 -24.25
CA ALA A 69 41.85 6.87 -24.74
C ALA A 69 40.79 7.63 -23.96
N SER A 70 40.08 8.52 -24.65
CA SER A 70 38.78 9.02 -24.22
C SER A 70 37.72 8.10 -24.80
N LEU A 71 36.94 7.49 -23.90
CA LEU A 71 35.82 6.64 -24.25
C LEU A 71 34.55 7.35 -23.79
N SER A 72 33.54 7.44 -24.65
CA SER A 72 32.22 7.90 -24.25
C SER A 72 31.17 6.99 -24.85
N HIS A 73 30.11 6.73 -24.10
CA HIS A 73 28.95 6.01 -24.59
C HIS A 73 27.70 6.86 -24.44
N GLU A 74 26.76 6.56 -25.34
CA GLU A 74 25.38 6.97 -25.27
C GLU A 74 24.54 5.71 -25.50
N LEU A 75 23.72 5.37 -24.53
CA LEU A 75 22.79 4.25 -24.58
C LEU A 75 21.37 4.81 -24.46
N ARG A 76 20.52 4.48 -25.42
CA ARG A 76 19.08 4.73 -25.36
C ARG A 76 18.39 3.38 -25.54
N VAL A 77 17.58 2.97 -24.58
CA VAL A 77 16.80 1.74 -24.66
C VAL A 77 15.35 2.09 -24.40
N SER A 78 14.46 1.68 -25.29
CA SER A 78 13.03 1.83 -25.11
C SER A 78 12.35 0.46 -25.19
N ALA A 79 11.48 0.19 -24.23
CA ALA A 79 10.62 -0.98 -24.23
C ALA A 79 9.17 -0.49 -24.17
N LYS A 80 8.37 -0.88 -25.15
CA LYS A 80 6.94 -0.55 -25.24
C LYS A 80 6.13 -1.83 -25.34
N VAL A 81 5.18 -2.01 -24.45
CA VAL A 81 4.17 -3.06 -24.53
C VAL A 81 2.90 -2.38 -25.01
N ARG A 82 2.43 -2.71 -26.22
CA ARG A 82 1.23 -2.06 -26.78
C ARG A 82 -0.05 -2.53 -26.10
N ARG A 83 -0.05 -3.79 -25.65
CA ARG A 83 -1.18 -4.51 -25.06
C ARG A 83 -0.72 -5.25 -23.82
N PHE A 84 -0.94 -4.65 -22.65
CA PHE A 84 -0.51 -5.22 -21.37
C PHE A 84 -1.11 -6.60 -21.10
N GLU A 85 -2.31 -6.88 -21.60
CA GLU A 85 -2.93 -8.20 -21.46
C GLU A 85 -2.12 -9.32 -22.13
N ASP A 86 -1.36 -9.02 -23.19
CA ASP A 86 -0.48 -9.99 -23.84
C ASP A 86 0.74 -10.30 -22.95
N LEU A 87 1.26 -9.29 -22.23
CA LEU A 87 2.32 -9.48 -21.22
C LEU A 87 1.80 -10.31 -20.04
N VAL A 88 0.58 -10.04 -19.56
CA VAL A 88 -0.06 -10.84 -18.49
C VAL A 88 -0.19 -12.30 -18.92
N ALA A 89 -0.70 -12.55 -20.13
CA ALA A 89 -0.82 -13.90 -20.68
C ALA A 89 0.55 -14.60 -20.83
N PHE A 90 1.58 -13.86 -21.24
CA PHE A 90 2.95 -14.38 -21.37
C PHE A 90 3.57 -14.76 -20.02
N LEU A 91 3.32 -13.97 -18.97
CA LEU A 91 3.85 -14.23 -17.62
C LEU A 91 2.98 -15.18 -16.79
N HIS A 92 1.81 -15.57 -17.30
CA HIS A 92 0.90 -16.48 -16.63
C HIS A 92 1.56 -17.83 -16.32
N GLY A 93 1.44 -18.30 -15.08
CA GLY A 93 2.05 -19.55 -14.62
C GLY A 93 3.56 -19.47 -14.33
N THR A 94 4.16 -18.27 -14.40
CA THR A 94 5.56 -18.04 -13.97
C THR A 94 5.62 -17.41 -12.58
N ASP A 95 6.80 -17.42 -11.95
CA ASP A 95 7.06 -16.69 -10.70
C ASP A 95 6.89 -15.17 -10.85
N TYR A 96 6.81 -14.67 -12.09
CA TYR A 96 6.63 -13.27 -12.44
C TYR A 96 5.20 -12.95 -12.89
N ALA A 97 4.24 -13.85 -12.63
CA ALA A 97 2.84 -13.59 -12.95
C ALA A 97 2.35 -12.30 -12.27
N VAL A 98 1.70 -11.43 -13.05
CA VAL A 98 1.15 -10.16 -12.58
C VAL A 98 0.06 -10.45 -11.54
N PRO A 99 0.11 -9.85 -10.33
CA PRO A 99 -0.87 -10.12 -9.28
C PRO A 99 -2.22 -9.44 -9.57
N ALA A 100 -3.27 -9.94 -8.94
CA ALA A 100 -4.53 -9.22 -8.80
C ALA A 100 -4.36 -7.96 -7.92
N PRO A 101 -5.10 -6.87 -8.19
CA PRO A 101 -6.03 -6.67 -9.31
C PRO A 101 -5.36 -6.19 -10.61
N ILE A 102 -4.04 -5.97 -10.65
CA ILE A 102 -3.37 -5.36 -11.81
C ILE A 102 -3.49 -6.21 -13.09
N HIS A 103 -3.52 -7.54 -12.96
CA HIS A 103 -3.56 -8.46 -14.12
C HIS A 103 -4.79 -8.34 -15.02
N ILE A 104 -5.90 -7.74 -14.56
CA ILE A 104 -7.10 -7.55 -15.39
C ILE A 104 -7.06 -6.26 -16.22
N LEU A 105 -6.09 -5.38 -15.98
CA LEU A 105 -5.96 -4.14 -16.70
C LEU A 105 -5.50 -4.39 -18.14
N LYS A 106 -5.82 -3.46 -19.04
CA LYS A 106 -5.44 -3.48 -20.46
C LYS A 106 -4.84 -2.14 -20.85
N GLY A 107 -4.08 -2.11 -21.95
CA GLY A 107 -3.52 -0.86 -22.48
C GLY A 107 -1.99 -0.86 -22.54
N PRO A 108 -1.37 0.28 -22.87
CA PRO A 108 0.05 0.34 -23.13
C PRO A 108 0.89 0.58 -21.87
N LEU A 109 2.12 0.06 -21.92
CA LEU A 109 3.23 0.43 -21.04
C LEU A 109 4.41 0.91 -21.89
N SER A 110 5.16 1.88 -21.40
CA SER A 110 6.45 2.24 -21.99
C SER A 110 7.49 2.54 -20.91
N LEU A 111 8.71 2.11 -21.19
CA LEU A 111 9.91 2.37 -20.42
C LEU A 111 10.96 2.91 -21.38
N ALA A 112 11.55 4.05 -21.07
CA ALA A 112 12.73 4.60 -21.74
C ALA A 112 13.87 4.67 -20.71
N LEU A 113 15.06 4.27 -21.13
CA LEU A 113 16.31 4.33 -20.37
C LEU A 113 17.32 5.08 -21.22
N GLU A 114 17.95 6.09 -20.64
CA GLU A 114 19.00 6.87 -21.27
C GLU A 114 20.22 6.88 -20.37
N SER A 115 21.39 6.57 -20.92
CA SER A 115 22.67 6.68 -20.21
C SER A 115 23.68 7.36 -21.09
N ARG A 116 24.41 8.31 -20.53
CA ARG A 116 25.56 8.95 -21.16
C ARG A 116 26.68 9.01 -20.15
N GLY A 117 27.89 8.68 -20.58
CA GLY A 117 29.05 8.71 -19.68
C GLY A 117 30.34 8.28 -20.36
N ASP A 118 31.42 8.35 -19.60
CA ASP A 118 32.68 7.68 -19.92
C ASP A 118 32.68 6.34 -19.18
N PRO A 119 32.80 5.17 -19.83
CA PRO A 119 32.87 3.88 -19.15
C PRO A 119 34.00 3.77 -18.12
N HIS A 120 35.05 4.59 -18.23
CA HIS A 120 36.15 4.69 -17.27
C HIS A 120 35.83 5.60 -16.07
N SER A 121 34.77 6.41 -16.16
CA SER A 121 34.29 7.18 -15.02
C SER A 121 33.86 6.24 -13.90
N ASP A 122 34.28 6.56 -12.68
CA ASP A 122 33.83 5.88 -11.47
C ASP A 122 32.31 5.97 -11.29
N ALA A 123 31.62 6.92 -11.92
CA ALA A 123 30.18 7.05 -11.84
C ALA A 123 29.51 6.97 -13.21
N GLN A 124 28.48 6.13 -13.30
CA GLN A 124 27.57 6.02 -14.43
C GLN A 124 26.18 6.50 -14.02
N ALA A 125 25.52 7.29 -14.86
CA ALA A 125 24.14 7.72 -14.63
C ALA A 125 23.22 7.08 -15.68
N VAL A 126 22.07 6.62 -15.23
CA VAL A 126 20.98 6.10 -16.06
C VAL A 126 19.72 6.88 -15.70
N HIS A 127 19.26 7.71 -16.63
CA HIS A 127 17.95 8.33 -16.55
C HIS A 127 16.90 7.33 -17.02
N TYR A 128 15.76 7.26 -16.34
CA TYR A 128 14.64 6.43 -16.77
C TYR A 128 13.34 7.22 -16.78
N ALA A 129 12.44 6.85 -17.69
CA ALA A 129 11.08 7.32 -17.76
C ALA A 129 10.14 6.14 -18.04
N PHE A 130 9.16 5.94 -17.19
CA PHE A 130 8.12 4.93 -17.32
C PHE A 130 6.76 5.60 -17.38
N THR A 131 5.88 5.10 -18.24
CA THR A 131 4.49 5.52 -18.30
C THR A 131 3.58 4.32 -18.47
N SER A 132 2.41 4.39 -17.86
CA SER A 132 1.33 3.43 -18.05
C SER A 132 0.04 4.17 -18.38
N ASP A 133 -0.80 3.59 -19.22
CA ASP A 133 -2.20 4.00 -19.42
C ASP A 133 -3.07 2.75 -19.38
N LEU A 134 -3.04 2.11 -18.21
CA LEU A 134 -3.74 0.84 -18.01
C LEU A 134 -5.17 1.10 -17.54
N ALA A 135 -6.13 0.38 -18.11
CA ALA A 135 -7.54 0.53 -17.76
C ALA A 135 -8.31 -0.80 -17.88
N SER A 136 -9.34 -0.94 -17.07
CA SER A 136 -10.43 -1.90 -17.20
C SER A 136 -11.69 -1.27 -16.63
N PRO A 137 -12.92 -1.65 -17.00
CA PRO A 137 -14.08 -1.24 -16.21
C PRO A 137 -14.07 -2.02 -14.88
N PRO A 138 -14.01 -1.41 -13.67
CA PRO A 138 -14.04 0.02 -13.30
C PRO A 138 -12.69 0.65 -12.87
N GLN A 139 -11.55 0.05 -13.19
CA GLN A 139 -10.22 0.43 -12.73
C GLN A 139 -9.38 1.21 -13.76
N ARG A 140 -8.50 2.08 -13.28
CA ARG A 140 -7.53 2.82 -14.10
C ARG A 140 -6.21 2.96 -13.36
N LEU A 141 -5.12 2.88 -14.09
CA LEU A 141 -3.76 3.07 -13.61
C LEU A 141 -2.97 3.84 -14.68
N ASP A 142 -3.22 5.15 -14.75
CA ASP A 142 -2.39 6.10 -15.50
C ASP A 142 -1.37 6.72 -14.54
N LEU A 143 -0.10 6.38 -14.74
CA LEU A 143 0.99 6.92 -13.95
C LEU A 143 2.24 7.18 -14.80
N ARG A 144 3.07 8.08 -14.30
CA ARG A 144 4.39 8.40 -14.83
C ARG A 144 5.42 8.22 -13.73
N ALA A 145 6.46 7.45 -13.99
CA ALA A 145 7.64 7.42 -13.13
C ALA A 145 8.84 7.96 -13.90
N SER A 146 9.71 8.71 -13.25
CA SER A 146 10.97 9.14 -13.83
C SER A 146 12.03 9.29 -12.76
N GLY A 147 13.29 9.10 -13.11
CA GLY A 147 14.36 9.26 -12.16
C GLY A 147 15.73 8.99 -12.71
N ASP A 148 16.71 9.13 -11.83
CA ASP A 148 18.12 8.91 -12.10
C ASP A 148 18.64 7.79 -11.21
N LEU A 149 19.32 6.82 -11.82
CA LEU A 149 20.06 5.78 -11.15
C LEU A 149 21.56 6.01 -11.41
N ARG A 150 22.28 6.41 -10.36
CA ARG A 150 23.73 6.55 -10.38
C ARG A 150 24.36 5.28 -9.83
N VAL A 151 25.28 4.71 -10.60
CA VAL A 151 26.10 3.56 -10.20
C VAL A 151 27.52 4.05 -10.03
N SER A 152 28.01 4.04 -8.79
CA SER A 152 29.40 4.33 -8.49
C SER A 152 30.21 3.03 -8.44
N SER A 153 31.47 3.09 -8.87
CA SER A 153 32.43 1.99 -8.93
C SER A 153 31.88 0.75 -9.64
N ALA A 154 31.20 0.96 -10.78
CA ALA A 154 30.41 -0.05 -11.52
C ALA A 154 31.19 -1.35 -11.83
N TRP A 155 32.51 -1.24 -12.00
CA TRP A 155 33.40 -2.35 -12.33
C TRP A 155 34.05 -3.03 -11.12
N THR A 156 33.77 -2.55 -9.90
CA THR A 156 34.38 -3.05 -8.66
C THR A 156 33.36 -3.73 -7.76
N PRO A 157 33.79 -4.64 -6.87
CA PRO A 157 32.93 -5.19 -5.82
C PRO A 157 32.33 -4.15 -4.87
N GLN A 158 32.92 -2.95 -4.78
CA GLN A 158 32.51 -1.83 -3.94
C GLN A 158 31.41 -0.96 -4.57
N ARG A 159 30.78 -1.44 -5.66
CA ARG A 159 29.72 -0.70 -6.35
C ARG A 159 28.61 -0.23 -5.41
N SER A 160 28.19 1.01 -5.56
CA SER A 160 27.05 1.59 -4.84
C SER A 160 26.04 2.18 -5.80
N TYR A 161 24.78 2.15 -5.38
CA TYR A 161 23.66 2.62 -6.17
C TYR A 161 23.02 3.81 -5.46
N GLU A 162 22.83 4.90 -6.17
CA GLU A 162 22.04 6.04 -5.70
C GLU A 162 20.89 6.24 -6.67
N HIS A 163 19.68 6.26 -6.14
CA HIS A 163 18.46 6.38 -6.90
C HIS A 163 17.69 7.62 -6.44
N ALA A 164 17.32 8.47 -7.38
CA ALA A 164 16.42 9.59 -7.15
C ALA A 164 15.27 9.48 -8.15
N GLY A 165 14.06 9.23 -7.67
CA GLY A 165 12.89 9.01 -8.51
C GLY A 165 11.69 9.85 -8.09
N GLU A 166 10.82 10.08 -9.04
CA GLU A 166 9.49 10.66 -8.87
C GLU A 166 8.46 9.73 -9.52
N LEU A 167 7.36 9.47 -8.80
CA LEU A 167 6.20 8.72 -9.25
C LEU A 167 4.98 9.63 -9.16
N VAL A 168 4.38 9.90 -10.30
CA VAL A 168 3.21 10.76 -10.45
C VAL A 168 2.02 9.89 -10.86
N LEU A 169 1.02 9.83 -9.99
CA LEU A 169 -0.27 9.19 -10.25
C LEU A 169 -1.18 10.21 -10.94
N LYS A 170 -1.44 10.02 -12.24
CA LYS A 170 -2.24 10.97 -13.02
C LYS A 170 -3.72 10.72 -12.83
N GLU A 171 -4.14 9.48 -13.09
CA GLU A 171 -5.52 9.05 -12.98
C GLU A 171 -5.54 7.59 -12.53
N VAL A 172 -5.82 7.38 -11.25
CA VAL A 172 -5.79 6.06 -10.64
C VAL A 172 -7.15 5.78 -10.04
N ALA A 173 -7.77 4.69 -10.46
CA ALA A 173 -9.00 4.16 -9.89
C ALA A 173 -8.77 2.68 -9.57
N LEU A 174 -8.83 2.29 -8.30
CA LEU A 174 -8.55 0.93 -7.87
C LEU A 174 -9.74 0.37 -7.12
N GLU A 175 -10.17 -0.82 -7.54
CA GLU A 175 -11.14 -1.60 -6.77
C GLU A 175 -10.39 -2.37 -5.69
N LEU A 176 -10.70 -2.04 -4.45
CA LEU A 176 -10.20 -2.77 -3.30
C LEU A 176 -10.79 -4.18 -3.31
N PRO A 177 -10.02 -5.20 -2.88
CA PRO A 177 -10.54 -6.54 -2.70
C PRO A 177 -11.82 -6.52 -1.87
N ARG A 178 -12.79 -7.36 -2.23
CA ARG A 178 -14.04 -7.48 -1.46
C ARG A 178 -13.71 -7.89 -0.04
N LEU A 179 -14.06 -7.03 0.91
CA LEU A 179 -13.95 -7.32 2.34
C LEU A 179 -15.29 -7.90 2.79
N GLU A 180 -15.33 -9.21 3.05
CA GLU A 180 -16.51 -9.87 3.61
C GLU A 180 -16.61 -9.53 5.09
N ILE A 181 -17.59 -8.70 5.48
CA ILE A 181 -17.90 -8.44 6.90
C ILE A 181 -18.64 -9.67 7.45
N GLY A 182 -17.92 -10.74 7.78
CA GLY A 182 -18.55 -11.93 8.37
C GLY A 182 -17.70 -13.20 8.32
N GLY A 183 -16.84 -13.34 7.32
CA GLY A 183 -15.73 -14.29 7.36
C GLY A 183 -14.52 -13.58 7.94
N GLY A 184 -13.90 -14.11 8.99
CA GLY A 184 -12.56 -13.63 9.38
C GLY A 184 -11.68 -13.63 8.11
N PRO A 185 -10.91 -12.56 7.85
CA PRO A 185 -10.20 -12.44 6.59
C PRO A 185 -9.34 -13.68 6.41
N ASN A 186 -9.53 -14.38 5.29
CA ASN A 186 -8.56 -15.37 4.83
C ASN A 186 -7.32 -14.59 4.39
N VAL A 187 -6.51 -14.15 5.37
CA VAL A 187 -5.20 -13.55 5.15
C VAL A 187 -4.26 -14.69 4.78
N PHE A 188 -4.48 -15.28 3.61
CA PHE A 188 -3.42 -16.06 2.99
C PHE A 188 -2.37 -15.06 2.56
N ILE A 189 -1.27 -15.01 3.32
CA ILE A 189 -0.05 -14.36 2.86
C ILE A 189 0.26 -15.00 1.51
N ASP A 190 0.19 -14.20 0.45
CA ASP A 190 0.59 -14.65 -0.87
C ASP A 190 1.98 -15.27 -0.73
N LYS A 191 2.11 -16.57 -1.01
CA LYS A 191 3.38 -17.31 -0.81
C LYS A 191 4.54 -16.70 -1.60
N ARG A 192 4.24 -15.82 -2.57
CA ARG A 192 5.21 -15.03 -3.33
C ARG A 192 5.74 -13.82 -2.56
N ILE A 193 4.96 -13.24 -1.63
CA ILE A 193 5.39 -12.15 -0.76
C ILE A 193 6.20 -12.75 0.39
N LYS A 194 7.52 -12.82 0.20
CA LYS A 194 8.46 -13.17 1.26
C LYS A 194 8.62 -11.96 2.19
N THR A 195 7.74 -11.82 3.16
CA THR A 195 7.94 -10.86 4.26
C THR A 195 9.19 -11.25 5.02
N ALA A 196 10.11 -10.31 5.21
CA ALA A 196 11.41 -10.53 5.85
C ALA A 196 11.34 -11.08 7.29
N GLY A 197 10.15 -11.11 7.91
CA GLY A 197 9.90 -11.59 9.27
C GLY A 197 9.53 -13.08 9.40
N ALA A 198 9.26 -13.81 8.30
CA ALA A 198 8.95 -15.24 8.35
C ALA A 198 10.18 -16.10 8.00
N MET A 199 11.35 -15.74 8.53
CA MET A 199 12.42 -16.73 8.62
C MET A 199 12.02 -17.73 9.70
N PRO A 200 11.92 -19.04 9.39
CA PRO A 200 11.72 -20.06 10.41
C PRO A 200 12.83 -19.88 11.45
N SER A 201 12.45 -19.82 12.73
CA SER A 201 13.40 -19.82 13.85
C SER A 201 14.45 -20.91 13.57
N PRO A 202 15.75 -20.57 13.58
CA PRO A 202 16.78 -21.53 13.25
C PRO A 202 16.63 -22.76 14.17
N PRO A 203 16.64 -23.99 13.62
CA PRO A 203 16.59 -25.20 14.42
C PRO A 203 17.72 -25.15 15.44
N ALA A 204 17.39 -25.47 16.70
CA ALA A 204 18.30 -25.41 17.82
C ALA A 204 19.63 -26.11 17.49
N ALA A 205 20.71 -25.32 17.59
CA ALA A 205 22.13 -25.68 17.65
C ALA A 205 22.52 -27.14 17.38
N GLY A 206 22.57 -27.51 16.09
CA GLY A 206 23.42 -28.60 15.59
C GLY A 206 24.58 -27.98 14.79
N LYS A 207 25.82 -28.16 15.26
CA LYS A 207 27.05 -27.62 14.64
C LYS A 207 27.24 -28.18 13.22
N ALA A 208 26.77 -27.43 12.22
CA ALA A 208 27.22 -27.55 10.84
C ALA A 208 27.80 -26.21 10.40
N PRO A 209 28.93 -26.17 9.66
CA PRO A 209 29.52 -24.93 9.18
C PRO A 209 28.54 -24.29 8.19
N ALA A 210 27.86 -23.25 8.67
CA ALA A 210 27.04 -22.39 7.84
C ALA A 210 27.96 -21.73 6.80
N ALA A 211 27.95 -22.26 5.58
CA ALA A 211 28.19 -21.46 4.39
C ALA A 211 27.08 -20.40 4.34
N ARG A 212 27.26 -19.35 5.13
CA ARG A 212 26.48 -18.12 5.02
C ARG A 212 26.73 -17.66 3.60
N LEU A 213 25.77 -17.89 2.70
CA LEU A 213 25.57 -17.06 1.53
C LEU A 213 25.43 -15.64 2.09
N GLY A 214 26.56 -14.95 2.19
CA GLY A 214 26.66 -13.59 2.68
C GLY A 214 25.80 -12.75 1.76
N GLY A 215 24.56 -12.53 2.18
CA GLY A 215 23.64 -11.61 1.55
C GLY A 215 24.26 -10.22 1.66
N ARG A 216 25.18 -9.91 0.75
CA ARG A 216 25.66 -8.56 0.51
C ARG A 216 24.43 -7.78 0.09
N SER A 217 23.81 -7.11 1.07
CA SER A 217 22.79 -6.11 0.78
C SER A 217 23.42 -5.15 -0.22
N LEU A 218 22.84 -5.05 -1.41
CA LEU A 218 23.29 -4.09 -2.40
C LEU A 218 23.24 -2.71 -1.73
N PRO A 219 24.37 -1.97 -1.65
CA PRO A 219 24.40 -0.66 -1.02
C PRO A 219 23.66 0.32 -1.93
N LEU A 220 22.34 0.35 -1.76
CA LEU A 220 21.39 1.17 -2.50
C LEU A 220 20.90 2.28 -1.59
N ARG A 221 21.16 3.52 -1.97
CA ARG A 221 20.49 4.71 -1.44
C ARG A 221 19.41 5.11 -2.43
N SER A 222 18.20 5.35 -1.96
CA SER A 222 17.04 5.69 -2.77
C SER A 222 16.29 6.82 -2.13
N ARG A 223 15.89 7.80 -2.93
CA ARG A 223 14.91 8.84 -2.61
C ARG A 223 13.80 8.73 -3.65
N LEU A 224 12.58 8.53 -3.22
CA LEU A 224 11.41 8.45 -4.09
C LEU A 224 10.38 9.49 -3.63
N VAL A 225 9.90 10.30 -4.57
CA VAL A 225 8.78 11.21 -4.37
C VAL A 225 7.55 10.61 -5.03
N LEU A 226 6.42 10.60 -4.34
CA LEU A 226 5.13 10.11 -4.81
C LEU A 226 4.13 11.26 -4.76
N LYS A 227 3.56 11.60 -5.91
CA LYS A 227 2.55 12.65 -6.05
C LYS A 227 1.33 12.14 -6.78
N THR A 228 0.21 12.80 -6.55
CA THR A 228 -1.06 12.56 -7.24
C THR A 228 -1.48 13.86 -7.95
N GLU A 229 -1.71 13.82 -9.26
CA GLU A 229 -2.21 14.99 -10.03
C GLU A 229 -3.72 15.16 -9.84
N LYS A 230 -4.48 14.07 -9.96
CA LYS A 230 -5.92 14.02 -9.65
C LYS A 230 -6.14 13.03 -8.52
N PRO A 231 -7.03 13.30 -7.55
CA PRO A 231 -7.31 12.37 -6.47
C PRO A 231 -7.55 10.95 -7.00
N LEU A 232 -6.78 9.99 -6.51
CA LEU A 232 -6.98 8.58 -6.81
C LEU A 232 -8.32 8.14 -6.22
N ILE A 233 -9.03 7.31 -6.95
CA ILE A 233 -10.35 6.83 -6.58
C ILE A 233 -10.21 5.41 -6.03
N LEU A 234 -10.56 5.22 -4.77
CA LEU A 234 -10.69 3.88 -4.19
C LEU A 234 -12.15 3.46 -4.24
N LEU A 235 -12.41 2.32 -4.86
CA LEU A 235 -13.73 1.68 -4.88
C LEU A 235 -13.70 0.53 -3.88
N SER A 236 -14.66 0.49 -2.97
CA SER A 236 -14.76 -0.57 -1.96
C SER A 236 -16.18 -1.11 -1.93
N ASN A 237 -16.34 -2.39 -1.62
CA ASN A 237 -17.66 -2.96 -1.34
C ASN A 237 -18.23 -2.48 0.02
N LEU A 238 -17.39 -1.90 0.88
CA LEU A 238 -17.80 -1.41 2.20
C LEU A 238 -18.42 -0.01 2.17
N ILE A 239 -18.13 0.76 1.12
CA ILE A 239 -18.52 2.16 0.99
C ILE A 239 -19.29 2.30 -0.33
N LYS A 240 -20.49 2.90 -0.29
CA LYS A 240 -21.38 2.99 -1.46
C LYS A 240 -20.84 3.90 -2.56
N GLY A 241 -19.90 4.79 -2.24
CA GLY A 241 -19.35 5.79 -3.16
C GLY A 241 -17.82 5.69 -3.32
N PRO A 242 -17.28 6.36 -4.36
CA PRO A 242 -15.84 6.47 -4.56
C PRO A 242 -15.19 7.24 -3.41
N VAL A 243 -14.03 6.79 -2.96
CA VAL A 243 -13.22 7.48 -1.95
C VAL A 243 -12.06 8.20 -2.65
N PRO A 244 -12.09 9.53 -2.78
CA PRO A 244 -11.00 10.28 -3.37
C PRO A 244 -9.84 10.42 -2.38
N ALA A 245 -8.63 10.08 -2.78
CA ALA A 245 -7.42 10.26 -1.98
C ALA A 245 -6.31 10.94 -2.80
N ALA A 246 -5.54 11.82 -2.17
CA ALA A 246 -4.39 12.49 -2.77
C ALA A 246 -3.15 12.16 -1.94
N LEU A 247 -2.06 11.85 -2.64
CA LEU A 247 -0.78 11.51 -2.03
C LEU A 247 0.25 12.58 -2.42
N ASP A 248 0.97 13.08 -1.43
CA ASP A 248 2.19 13.87 -1.59
C ASP A 248 3.21 13.39 -0.57
N MET A 249 4.04 12.42 -0.96
CA MET A 249 4.93 11.69 -0.07
C MET A 249 6.36 11.67 -0.59
N SER A 250 7.33 11.63 0.32
CA SER A 250 8.73 11.36 0.03
C SER A 250 9.22 10.24 0.91
N THR A 251 9.91 9.26 0.34
CA THR A 251 10.54 8.17 1.05
C THR A 251 12.04 8.12 0.75
N THR A 252 12.85 7.86 1.77
CA THR A 252 14.28 7.58 1.65
C THR A 252 14.59 6.18 2.14
N TYR A 253 15.63 5.56 1.58
CA TYR A 253 16.13 4.23 1.96
C TYR A 253 17.64 4.14 1.71
N PRO A 254 18.48 3.61 2.61
CA PRO A 254 18.35 3.53 4.07
C PRO A 254 18.74 4.86 4.76
N PRO A 255 18.24 5.14 5.99
CA PRO A 255 17.17 4.43 6.70
C PRO A 255 15.81 4.57 5.98
N VAL A 256 14.87 3.65 6.24
CA VAL A 256 13.49 3.77 5.74
C VAL A 256 12.82 4.93 6.48
N GLU A 257 12.73 6.08 5.83
CA GLU A 257 12.01 7.24 6.35
C GLU A 257 10.97 7.66 5.33
N ALA A 258 9.74 7.88 5.79
CA ALA A 258 8.65 8.37 4.96
C ALA A 258 8.12 9.67 5.58
N ALA A 259 7.87 10.66 4.74
CA ALA A 259 7.32 11.95 5.11
C ALA A 259 6.31 12.40 4.06
N GLY A 260 5.44 13.35 4.40
CA GLY A 260 4.46 13.93 3.49
C GLY A 260 3.03 13.82 4.01
N ARG A 261 2.06 13.93 3.11
CA ARG A 261 0.64 14.01 3.40
C ARG A 261 -0.17 13.03 2.55
N ILE A 262 -1.13 12.39 3.20
CA ILE A 262 -2.23 11.65 2.57
C ILE A 262 -3.50 12.44 2.88
N SER A 263 -4.23 12.85 1.86
CA SER A 263 -5.45 13.65 2.01
C SER A 263 -6.62 12.88 1.40
N ILE A 264 -7.61 12.52 2.19
CA ILE A 264 -8.83 11.90 1.73
C ILE A 264 -9.87 13.02 1.60
N GLY A 265 -10.41 13.17 0.40
CA GLY A 265 -11.38 14.22 0.09
C GLY A 265 -12.80 13.85 0.54
N ARG A 266 -13.77 14.64 0.08
CA ARG A 266 -15.16 14.48 0.46
C ARG A 266 -15.78 13.21 -0.14
N PHE A 267 -16.46 12.42 0.67
CA PHE A 267 -17.28 11.30 0.20
C PHE A 267 -18.37 10.92 1.21
N ASP A 268 -19.42 10.28 0.73
CA ASP A 268 -20.53 9.81 1.56
C ASP A 268 -20.28 8.41 2.10
N VAL A 269 -20.63 8.22 3.36
CA VAL A 269 -20.44 6.98 4.10
C VAL A 269 -21.68 6.71 4.96
N GLU A 270 -21.95 5.44 5.23
CA GLU A 270 -22.96 5.08 6.21
C GLU A 270 -22.28 4.88 7.57
N LEU A 271 -22.57 5.77 8.52
CA LEU A 271 -22.10 5.70 9.90
C LEU A 271 -23.31 5.69 10.83
N PHE A 272 -23.31 4.77 11.79
CA PHE A 272 -24.39 4.47 12.72
C PHE A 272 -25.73 4.21 12.00
N ARG A 273 -25.68 3.49 10.87
CA ARG A 273 -26.83 3.21 9.98
C ARG A 273 -27.49 4.48 9.42
N ARG A 274 -26.71 5.55 9.32
CA ARG A 274 -27.15 6.87 8.89
C ARG A 274 -26.19 7.40 7.85
N SER A 275 -26.72 8.19 6.91
CA SER A 275 -25.90 8.87 5.92
C SER A 275 -25.09 9.97 6.60
N ALA A 276 -23.77 9.86 6.49
CA ALA A 276 -22.82 10.88 6.89
C ALA A 276 -21.92 11.22 5.71
N THR A 277 -21.28 12.37 5.76
CA THR A 277 -20.31 12.79 4.77
C THR A 277 -18.98 12.99 5.47
N ILE A 278 -17.95 12.27 5.03
CA ILE A 278 -16.58 12.65 5.37
C ILE A 278 -16.28 13.89 4.54
N ASP A 279 -15.97 15.01 5.18
CA ASP A 279 -15.62 16.27 4.51
C ASP A 279 -14.16 16.21 4.04
N HIS A 280 -13.26 15.85 4.96
CA HIS A 280 -11.86 15.55 4.67
C HIS A 280 -11.24 14.68 5.77
N LEU A 281 -10.15 13.99 5.45
CA LEU A 281 -9.29 13.29 6.40
C LEU A 281 -7.83 13.36 5.94
N ASN A 282 -6.99 14.04 6.71
CA ASN A 282 -5.59 14.30 6.43
C ASN A 282 -4.70 13.53 7.41
N LEU A 283 -3.71 12.82 6.87
CA LEU A 283 -2.64 12.17 7.60
C LEU A 283 -1.34 12.84 7.18
N THR A 284 -0.64 13.48 8.11
CA THR A 284 0.62 14.18 7.82
C THR A 284 1.76 13.62 8.65
N ARG A 285 2.85 13.21 8.01
CA ARG A 285 4.07 12.78 8.67
C ARG A 285 5.21 13.74 8.35
N ALA A 286 5.75 14.39 9.38
CA ALA A 286 6.93 15.24 9.23
C ALA A 286 8.18 14.39 8.93
N SER A 287 9.15 14.96 8.22
CA SER A 287 10.45 14.33 7.99
C SER A 287 11.17 14.08 9.33
N GLY A 288 11.70 12.86 9.53
CA GLY A 288 12.25 12.40 10.81
C GLY A 288 11.21 12.13 11.91
N GLY A 289 9.92 12.43 11.68
CA GLY A 289 8.85 12.22 12.65
C GLY A 289 8.47 10.74 12.78
N LYS A 290 8.26 10.29 14.02
CA LYS A 290 7.70 8.96 14.32
C LYS A 290 6.17 8.96 14.23
N ASP A 291 5.56 10.07 14.65
CA ASP A 291 4.11 10.19 14.70
C ASP A 291 3.53 10.66 13.36
N VAL A 292 2.32 10.19 13.07
CA VAL A 292 1.49 10.65 11.95
C VAL A 292 0.39 11.53 12.52
N ALA A 293 0.45 12.83 12.26
CA ALA A 293 -0.59 13.77 12.64
C ALA A 293 -1.88 13.45 11.86
N LEU A 294 -3.00 13.59 12.55
CA LEU A 294 -4.32 13.23 12.08
C LEU A 294 -5.26 14.43 12.23
N GLU A 295 -5.95 14.78 11.16
CA GLU A 295 -6.98 15.81 11.14
C GLU A 295 -8.11 15.33 10.24
N GLY A 296 -9.35 15.39 10.67
CA GLY A 296 -10.48 15.05 9.82
C GLY A 296 -11.79 15.59 10.33
N LEU A 297 -12.75 15.74 9.43
CA LEU A 297 -14.07 16.25 9.73
C LEU A 297 -15.12 15.34 9.10
N ILE A 298 -16.02 14.85 9.93
CA ILE A 298 -17.21 14.11 9.49
C ILE A 298 -18.44 14.97 9.80
N ARG A 299 -19.31 15.13 8.82
CA ARG A 299 -20.58 15.84 8.95
C ARG A 299 -21.73 14.84 8.92
N TYR A 300 -22.65 15.01 9.85
CA TYR A 300 -23.85 14.22 9.95
C TYR A 300 -25.07 15.14 10.04
N LYS A 301 -26.03 14.96 9.15
CA LYS A 301 -27.25 15.78 9.11
C LYS A 301 -28.42 15.00 9.69
N ALA A 302 -28.78 15.31 10.93
CA ALA A 302 -30.01 14.83 11.55
C ALA A 302 -31.17 15.81 11.28
N PRO A 303 -32.43 15.38 11.41
CA PRO A 303 -33.57 16.30 11.36
C PRO A 303 -33.51 17.43 12.38
N ALA A 304 -32.93 17.16 13.56
CA ALA A 304 -32.88 18.10 14.69
C ALA A 304 -31.62 18.98 14.72
N ALA A 305 -30.51 18.55 14.10
CA ALA A 305 -29.23 19.26 14.13
C ALA A 305 -28.25 18.79 13.03
N GLU A 306 -27.36 19.68 12.61
CA GLU A 306 -26.14 19.32 11.89
C GLU A 306 -25.02 19.05 12.90
N ILE A 307 -24.51 17.82 12.94
CA ILE A 307 -23.43 17.40 13.83
C ILE A 307 -22.12 17.36 13.05
N SER A 308 -21.08 17.95 13.63
CA SER A 308 -19.70 17.86 13.16
C SER A 308 -18.87 17.03 14.15
N ILE A 309 -18.16 16.03 13.63
CA ILE A 309 -17.25 15.17 14.38
C ILE A 309 -15.84 15.49 13.88
N LEU A 310 -15.06 16.16 14.72
CA LEU A 310 -13.68 16.55 14.43
C LEU A 310 -12.73 15.50 15.01
N ILE A 311 -11.82 15.01 14.17
CA ILE A 311 -10.81 14.02 14.50
C ILE A 311 -9.46 14.73 14.48
N LEU A 312 -8.76 14.79 15.62
CA LEU A 312 -7.50 15.50 15.79
C LEU A 312 -6.42 14.60 16.42
N GLY A 313 -5.18 15.07 16.49
CA GLY A 313 -4.10 14.43 17.24
C GLY A 313 -3.19 13.61 16.35
N THR A 314 -2.88 12.37 16.74
CA THR A 314 -2.06 11.45 15.95
C THR A 314 -2.82 10.18 15.63
N ALA A 315 -2.43 9.47 14.56
CA ALA A 315 -3.05 8.19 14.19
C ALA A 315 -3.00 7.14 15.33
N ALA A 316 -2.01 7.22 16.22
CA ALA A 316 -1.88 6.35 17.39
C ALA A 316 -2.72 6.80 18.60
N LYS A 317 -3.02 8.09 18.71
CA LYS A 317 -3.76 8.69 19.82
C LYS A 317 -4.75 9.74 19.30
N PRO A 318 -5.81 9.32 18.59
CA PRO A 318 -6.80 10.25 18.07
C PRO A 318 -7.57 10.93 19.21
N ARG A 319 -7.96 12.19 18.98
CA ARG A 319 -8.84 12.98 19.84
C ARG A 319 -10.10 13.27 19.03
N ILE A 320 -11.25 12.93 19.57
CA ILE A 320 -12.55 13.16 18.93
C ILE A 320 -13.27 14.30 19.64
N GLU A 321 -13.73 15.27 18.88
CA GLU A 321 -14.54 16.39 19.35
C GLU A 321 -15.86 16.42 18.59
N PHE A 322 -16.92 16.79 19.29
CA PHE A 322 -18.26 16.87 18.74
C PHE A 322 -18.74 18.30 18.86
N SER A 323 -19.35 18.80 17.80
CA SER A 323 -20.08 20.07 17.80
C SER A 323 -21.36 19.93 16.99
N SER A 324 -22.32 20.82 17.21
CA SER A 324 -23.59 20.79 16.51
C SER A 324 -24.16 22.18 16.27
N VAL A 325 -25.02 22.29 15.26
CA VAL A 325 -25.85 23.47 14.99
C VAL A 325 -27.32 23.01 14.90
N PRO A 326 -28.22 23.43 15.83
CA PRO A 326 -27.96 24.29 16.99
C PRO A 326 -27.02 23.64 18.04
N PRO A 327 -26.41 24.43 18.95
CA PRO A 327 -25.50 23.89 19.97
C PRO A 327 -26.21 22.90 20.91
N MET A 328 -25.65 21.70 21.05
CA MET A 328 -26.14 20.62 21.91
C MET A 328 -25.06 20.21 22.93
N LYS A 329 -25.47 19.57 24.03
CA LYS A 329 -24.50 18.94 24.92
C LYS A 329 -23.88 17.72 24.24
N ARG A 330 -22.67 17.36 24.66
CA ARG A 330 -21.91 16.27 24.06
C ARG A 330 -22.66 14.94 24.16
N GLU A 331 -23.29 14.69 25.30
CA GLU A 331 -24.06 13.49 25.60
C GLU A 331 -25.27 13.38 24.65
N ASP A 332 -25.94 14.50 24.38
CA ASP A 332 -27.07 14.58 23.45
C ASP A 332 -26.63 14.27 22.01
N ILE A 333 -25.46 14.77 21.61
CA ILE A 333 -24.87 14.46 20.30
C ILE A 333 -24.59 12.95 20.19
N ILE A 334 -23.96 12.36 21.21
CA ILE A 334 -23.63 10.92 21.23
C ILE A 334 -24.91 10.07 21.21
N ALA A 335 -25.92 10.45 21.99
CA ALA A 335 -27.24 9.80 21.98
C ALA A 335 -27.88 9.81 20.59
N LEU A 336 -27.86 10.96 19.93
CA LEU A 336 -28.41 11.14 18.60
C LEU A 336 -27.64 10.35 17.54
N LEU A 337 -26.31 10.27 17.65
CA LEU A 337 -25.47 9.49 16.74
C LEU A 337 -25.70 7.98 16.89
N ILE A 338 -25.63 7.45 18.12
CA ILE A 338 -25.69 6.00 18.36
C ILE A 338 -27.13 5.48 18.24
N PHE A 339 -28.08 6.15 18.89
CA PHE A 339 -29.46 5.66 19.03
C PHE A 339 -30.46 6.40 18.15
N GLY A 340 -30.12 7.60 17.67
CA GLY A 340 -31.06 8.40 16.90
C GLY A 340 -32.14 9.10 17.69
N LYS A 341 -31.96 9.19 19.01
CA LYS A 341 -32.96 9.68 19.95
C LYS A 341 -32.38 10.81 20.78
N SER A 342 -33.26 11.62 21.34
CA SER A 342 -32.88 12.57 22.39
C SER A 342 -32.57 11.84 23.71
N PRO A 343 -31.76 12.43 24.61
CA PRO A 343 -31.46 11.85 25.92
C PRO A 343 -32.68 11.44 26.74
N ASP A 344 -33.77 12.21 26.65
CA ASP A 344 -34.99 11.99 27.44
C ASP A 344 -35.81 10.77 26.96
N GLU A 345 -35.52 10.28 25.74
CA GLU A 345 -36.15 9.11 25.14
C GLU A 345 -35.30 7.83 25.31
N LEU A 346 -34.16 7.94 25.99
CA LEU A 346 -33.27 6.82 26.25
C LEU A 346 -33.76 6.03 27.47
N ASP A 347 -33.75 4.71 27.35
CA ASP A 347 -33.88 3.85 28.53
C ASP A 347 -32.61 3.88 29.38
N SER A 348 -32.67 3.36 30.60
CA SER A 348 -31.53 3.36 31.54
C SER A 348 -30.28 2.66 30.99
N GLY A 349 -30.45 1.65 30.14
CA GLY A 349 -29.33 0.95 29.49
C GLY A 349 -28.68 1.80 28.41
N GLN A 350 -29.48 2.51 27.61
CA GLN A 350 -29.01 3.43 26.58
C GLN A 350 -28.29 4.63 27.19
N THR A 351 -28.83 5.22 28.25
CA THR A 351 -28.18 6.33 28.99
C THR A 351 -26.82 5.91 29.54
N ALA A 352 -26.72 4.72 30.13
CA ALA A 352 -25.45 4.17 30.58
C ALA A 352 -24.47 3.97 29.41
N SER A 353 -24.96 3.51 28.25
CA SER A 353 -24.15 3.35 27.04
C SER A 353 -23.61 4.68 26.51
N VAL A 354 -24.41 5.75 26.51
CA VAL A 354 -23.97 7.10 26.11
C VAL A 354 -22.88 7.60 27.06
N SER A 355 -23.09 7.49 28.37
CA SER A 355 -22.11 7.88 29.39
C SER A 355 -20.78 7.12 29.23
N ASN A 356 -20.84 5.80 29.05
CA ASN A 356 -19.66 4.96 28.86
C ASN A 356 -18.91 5.31 27.57
N THR A 357 -19.65 5.57 26.48
CA THR A 357 -19.05 6.00 25.21
C THR A 357 -18.34 7.35 25.39
N GLY A 358 -18.99 8.30 26.06
CA GLY A 358 -18.39 9.60 26.39
C GLY A 358 -17.09 9.46 27.18
N ALA A 359 -17.08 8.64 28.22
CA ALA A 359 -15.90 8.36 29.03
C ALA A 359 -14.77 7.68 28.23
N ALA A 360 -15.11 6.68 27.41
CA ALA A 360 -14.15 5.99 26.55
C ALA A 360 -13.51 6.94 25.52
N LEU A 361 -14.29 7.85 24.94
CA LEU A 361 -13.80 8.88 24.01
C LEU A 361 -12.90 9.90 24.71
N GLN A 362 -13.25 10.33 25.92
CA GLN A 362 -12.43 11.25 26.72
C GLN A 362 -11.09 10.61 27.10
N ASN A 363 -11.11 9.32 27.45
CA ASN A 363 -9.91 8.56 27.82
C ASN A 363 -9.11 8.03 26.62
N ARG A 364 -9.53 8.37 25.38
CA ARG A 364 -8.88 7.92 24.13
C ARG A 364 -8.74 6.41 24.05
N ALA A 365 -9.75 5.70 24.55
CA ALA A 365 -9.79 4.24 24.51
C ALA A 365 -9.97 3.72 23.08
N PHE A 366 -10.64 4.48 22.20
CA PHE A 366 -10.88 4.04 20.82
C PHE A 366 -9.77 4.47 19.86
N ASP A 367 -9.24 3.49 19.11
CA ASP A 367 -8.43 3.71 17.92
C ASP A 367 -9.31 4.00 16.67
N LEU A 368 -8.70 4.35 15.54
CA LEU A 368 -9.47 4.65 14.31
C LEU A 368 -10.24 3.44 13.77
N ALA A 369 -9.68 2.24 13.92
CA ALA A 369 -10.30 1.02 13.42
C ALA A 369 -11.57 0.68 14.22
N SER A 370 -11.51 0.81 15.54
CA SER A 370 -12.66 0.64 16.43
C SER A 370 -13.72 1.69 16.12
N LEU A 371 -13.37 2.97 15.94
CA LEU A 371 -14.32 4.02 15.52
C LEU A 371 -15.06 3.68 14.23
N TYR A 372 -14.36 3.14 13.23
CA TYR A 372 -15.00 2.66 12.01
C TYR A 372 -15.94 1.47 12.27
N LEU A 373 -15.52 0.48 13.07
CA LEU A 373 -16.36 -0.65 13.45
C LEU A 373 -17.62 -0.20 14.23
N PHE A 374 -17.47 0.74 15.16
CA PHE A 374 -18.61 1.37 15.86
C PHE A 374 -19.55 2.06 14.87
N GLY A 375 -19.00 2.83 13.94
CA GLY A 375 -19.78 3.49 12.90
C GLY A 375 -20.51 2.50 11.99
N THR A 376 -19.95 1.33 11.72
CA THR A 376 -20.51 0.44 10.67
C THR A 376 -21.41 -0.67 11.20
N THR A 377 -21.49 -0.86 12.52
CA THR A 377 -22.23 -1.98 13.11
C THR A 377 -23.41 -1.52 13.98
N PRO A 378 -24.52 -2.29 14.08
CA PRO A 378 -25.62 -1.97 14.97
C PRO A 378 -25.19 -2.18 16.43
N ILE A 379 -24.81 -1.11 17.11
CA ILE A 379 -24.41 -1.14 18.52
C ILE A 379 -25.67 -1.27 19.40
N GLU A 380 -25.71 -2.30 20.26
CA GLU A 380 -26.71 -2.42 21.32
C GLU A 380 -26.24 -1.71 22.60
N ARG A 381 -24.96 -1.88 22.96
CA ARG A 381 -24.39 -1.33 24.20
C ARG A 381 -22.89 -1.13 24.09
N VAL A 382 -22.41 -0.06 24.71
CA VAL A 382 -20.99 0.17 24.99
C VAL A 382 -20.79 0.13 26.51
N GLY A 383 -19.89 -0.75 26.95
CA GLY A 383 -19.36 -0.81 28.31
C GLY A 383 -17.99 -0.14 28.35
N TYR A 384 -17.71 0.61 29.41
CA TYR A 384 -16.38 1.11 29.68
C TYR A 384 -16.13 1.11 31.18
N ASP A 385 -15.05 0.48 31.60
CA ASP A 385 -14.58 0.54 32.98
C ASP A 385 -13.33 1.43 33.05
N PRO A 386 -13.41 2.62 33.67
CA PRO A 386 -12.29 3.54 33.77
C PRO A 386 -11.15 3.01 34.65
N ALA A 387 -11.42 2.11 35.59
CA ALA A 387 -10.40 1.57 36.49
C ALA A 387 -9.47 0.58 35.76
N THR A 388 -10.07 -0.34 34.99
CA THR A 388 -9.32 -1.33 34.20
C THR A 388 -8.98 -0.85 32.79
N LYS A 389 -9.54 0.29 32.37
CA LYS A 389 -9.50 0.83 31.00
C LYS A 389 -10.02 -0.15 29.94
N THR A 390 -10.87 -1.09 30.35
CA THR A 390 -11.50 -2.05 29.44
C THR A 390 -12.70 -1.40 28.76
N ALA A 391 -12.76 -1.50 27.45
CA ALA A 391 -13.95 -1.17 26.67
C ALA A 391 -14.59 -2.46 26.15
N SER A 392 -15.91 -2.57 26.26
CA SER A 392 -16.67 -3.66 25.65
C SER A 392 -17.76 -3.12 24.75
N VAL A 393 -17.98 -3.80 23.62
CA VAL A 393 -18.93 -3.39 22.59
C VAL A 393 -19.82 -4.56 22.27
N LYS A 394 -21.11 -4.40 22.46
CA LYS A 394 -22.10 -5.42 22.13
C LYS A 394 -22.85 -5.02 20.87
N LEU A 395 -22.75 -5.87 19.86
CA LEU A 395 -23.29 -5.68 18.51
C LEU A 395 -24.37 -6.71 18.24
N ARG A 396 -25.42 -6.30 17.54
CA ARG A 396 -26.43 -7.22 17.03
C ARG A 396 -26.10 -7.63 15.60
N LEU A 397 -25.98 -8.93 15.37
CA LEU A 397 -25.75 -9.52 14.06
C LEU A 397 -27.07 -9.98 13.41
N PRO A 398 -27.12 -10.08 12.06
CA PRO A 398 -28.23 -10.69 11.35
C PRO A 398 -28.58 -12.09 11.89
N GLY A 399 -29.88 -12.40 11.91
CA GLY A 399 -30.37 -13.66 12.48
C GLY A 399 -30.39 -13.70 14.01
N GLY A 400 -30.16 -12.59 14.72
CA GLY A 400 -30.30 -12.54 16.19
C GLY A 400 -29.09 -13.09 16.97
N ALA A 401 -27.94 -13.23 16.32
CA ALA A 401 -26.67 -13.39 17.04
C ALA A 401 -26.24 -12.05 17.64
N ARG A 402 -25.42 -12.11 18.69
CA ARG A 402 -24.79 -10.97 19.33
C ARG A 402 -23.29 -11.19 19.38
N LEU A 403 -22.52 -10.18 19.01
CA LEU A 403 -21.08 -10.19 19.10
C LEU A 403 -20.67 -9.18 20.16
N GLU A 404 -19.95 -9.61 21.18
CA GLU A 404 -19.37 -8.77 22.20
C GLU A 404 -17.85 -8.77 22.03
N ILE A 405 -17.27 -7.59 21.86
CA ILE A 405 -15.83 -7.39 21.69
C ILE A 405 -15.35 -6.59 22.90
N GLY A 406 -14.51 -7.20 23.72
CA GLY A 406 -13.83 -6.56 24.85
C GLY A 406 -12.35 -6.33 24.56
N SER A 407 -11.78 -5.20 24.95
CA SER A 407 -10.33 -5.03 24.97
C SER A 407 -9.88 -4.07 26.07
N ASP A 408 -8.73 -4.37 26.68
CA ASP A 408 -7.99 -3.44 27.54
C ASP A 408 -6.94 -2.62 26.75
N PHE A 409 -6.92 -2.76 25.42
CA PHE A 409 -6.02 -2.12 24.44
C PHE A 409 -4.53 -2.41 24.57
N GLU A 410 -4.05 -2.93 25.71
CA GLU A 410 -2.62 -3.17 25.95
C GLU A 410 -2.24 -4.66 26.00
N LYS A 411 -3.13 -5.54 26.48
CA LYS A 411 -2.76 -6.92 26.87
C LYS A 411 -3.81 -7.96 26.54
N SER A 412 -5.08 -7.58 26.46
CA SER A 412 -6.15 -8.53 26.25
C SER A 412 -7.18 -8.10 25.21
N ARG A 413 -7.61 -9.09 24.44
CA ARG A 413 -8.69 -9.00 23.46
C ARG A 413 -9.62 -10.17 23.72
N GLU A 414 -10.88 -9.86 23.92
CA GLU A 414 -11.94 -10.84 24.14
C GLU A 414 -12.98 -10.69 23.03
N LEU A 415 -13.36 -11.79 22.42
CA LEU A 415 -14.42 -11.85 21.42
C LEU A 415 -15.42 -12.92 21.83
N ARG A 416 -16.63 -12.51 22.19
CA ARG A 416 -17.76 -13.37 22.57
C ARG A 416 -18.85 -13.31 21.51
N LEU A 417 -19.08 -14.40 20.78
CA LEU A 417 -20.19 -14.57 19.85
C LEU A 417 -21.29 -15.39 20.54
N ARG A 418 -22.49 -14.83 20.71
CA ARG A 418 -23.64 -15.51 21.33
C ARG A 418 -24.81 -15.56 20.36
N LYS A 419 -25.35 -16.74 20.06
CA LYS A 419 -26.56 -16.92 19.25
C LYS A 419 -27.62 -17.68 20.02
N GLN A 420 -28.80 -17.09 20.14
CA GLN A 420 -29.96 -17.79 20.70
C GLN A 420 -30.51 -18.80 19.68
N LEU A 421 -30.64 -20.05 20.09
CA LEU A 421 -31.13 -21.17 19.27
C LEU A 421 -32.62 -21.44 19.51
N GLY A 422 -33.15 -21.04 20.67
CA GLY A 422 -34.57 -21.15 21.02
C GLY A 422 -34.89 -20.41 22.32
N ALA A 423 -36.09 -20.62 22.86
CA ALA A 423 -36.54 -19.96 24.09
C ALA A 423 -35.58 -20.20 25.28
N HIS A 424 -35.00 -21.40 25.35
CA HIS A 424 -34.18 -21.84 26.47
C HIS A 424 -32.73 -22.18 26.09
N TRP A 425 -32.33 -22.05 24.83
CA TRP A 425 -31.00 -22.48 24.37
C TRP A 425 -30.24 -21.35 23.70
N ALA A 426 -28.95 -21.22 24.01
CA ALA A 426 -28.02 -20.37 23.27
C ALA A 426 -26.67 -21.07 23.09
N ILE A 427 -26.00 -20.79 21.98
CA ILE A 427 -24.59 -21.12 21.80
C ILE A 427 -23.76 -19.86 22.00
N GLN A 428 -22.67 -19.97 22.75
CA GLN A 428 -21.73 -18.89 23.02
C GLN A 428 -20.31 -19.37 22.73
N SER A 429 -19.62 -18.71 21.81
CA SER A 429 -18.20 -18.93 21.55
C SER A 429 -17.42 -17.74 22.07
N GLU A 430 -16.35 -17.99 22.80
CA GLU A 430 -15.46 -16.98 23.34
C GLU A 430 -14.03 -17.26 22.87
N VAL A 431 -13.36 -16.21 22.40
CA VAL A 431 -11.94 -16.22 22.10
C VAL A 431 -11.30 -15.14 22.96
N SER A 432 -10.36 -15.53 23.82
CA SER A 432 -9.59 -14.59 24.61
C SER A 432 -8.09 -14.73 24.31
N ASP A 433 -7.46 -13.60 24.07
CA ASP A 433 -6.02 -13.45 24.01
C ASP A 433 -5.60 -12.65 25.24
N GLN A 434 -4.75 -13.22 26.09
CA GLN A 434 -4.20 -12.57 27.29
C GLN A 434 -2.70 -12.26 27.16
N GLY A 435 -2.22 -12.04 25.93
CA GLY A 435 -0.91 -11.46 25.62
C GLY A 435 0.30 -12.38 25.84
N GLN A 436 0.43 -13.01 27.00
CA GLN A 436 1.50 -13.98 27.33
C GLN A 436 1.03 -15.44 27.37
N GLN A 437 -0.28 -15.68 27.45
CA GLN A 437 -0.85 -17.03 27.38
C GLN A 437 -1.33 -17.33 25.96
N SER A 438 -1.32 -18.62 25.59
CA SER A 438 -1.86 -19.08 24.31
C SER A 438 -3.32 -18.63 24.16
N MET A 439 -3.66 -18.06 23.00
CA MET A 439 -5.03 -17.75 22.60
C MET A 439 -5.96 -18.91 22.99
N SER A 440 -6.93 -18.64 23.85
CA SER A 440 -7.88 -19.64 24.32
C SER A 440 -9.20 -19.45 23.57
N ALA A 441 -9.78 -20.55 23.09
CA ALA A 441 -11.07 -20.55 22.42
C ALA A 441 -11.97 -21.58 23.10
N ALA A 442 -13.14 -21.13 23.55
CA ALA A 442 -14.14 -21.97 24.19
C ALA A 442 -15.48 -21.81 23.47
N THR A 443 -16.28 -22.88 23.42
CA THR A 443 -17.66 -22.83 22.94
C THR A 443 -18.57 -23.55 23.92
N PHE A 444 -19.58 -22.83 24.38
CA PHE A 444 -20.55 -23.24 25.37
C PHE A 444 -21.91 -23.37 24.72
N LEU A 445 -22.63 -24.45 25.05
CA LEU A 445 -24.06 -24.58 24.81
C LEU A 445 -24.76 -24.33 26.14
N GLU A 446 -25.48 -23.22 26.24
CA GLU A 446 -26.12 -22.77 27.46
C GLU A 446 -27.63 -23.02 27.42
N TRP A 447 -28.17 -23.52 28.53
CA TRP A 447 -29.60 -23.70 28.74
C TRP A 447 -30.10 -22.80 29.88
N PHE A 448 -31.22 -22.08 29.68
CA PHE A 448 -31.78 -21.15 30.66
C PHE A 448 -33.24 -21.47 30.98
N ILE A 449 -33.55 -21.51 32.28
CA ILE A 449 -34.91 -21.46 32.79
C ILE A 449 -35.18 -20.01 33.22
N ARG A 450 -36.17 -19.35 32.61
CA ARG A 450 -36.70 -18.08 33.15
C ARG A 450 -37.55 -18.43 34.37
N TYR A 451 -37.12 -17.99 35.55
CA TYR A 451 -37.94 -17.99 36.75
C TYR A 451 -38.93 -16.83 36.74
#